data_AF-A0A5N5D6J1-F1
#
_entry.id   AF-A0A5N5D6J1-F1
#
_cell.length_a   1.000
_cell.length_b   1.000
_cell.length_c   1.000
_cell.angle_alpha   90.00
_cell.angle_beta   90.00
_cell.angle_gamma   90.00
#
_symmetry.space_group_name_H-M   'P 1'
#
loop_
_entity.id
_entity.type
_entity.pdbx_description
1 polymer ?
#
loop_
_entity_poly.entity_id
_entity_poly.type
_entity_poly.pdbx_seq_one_letter_code
_entity_poly.pdbx_strand_id
1 'polypeptide(L)'
;MLSVRSAVFALLLLWTSNEDGSDDTPAILEAFDECGTDGRIIFQNATYHLAQIMTTTGLSNAEIDIYGTLLWSDNTSYWLSHNQWTGFQNGSAAWFLGGTNVTVNGYGYGTLDGNGQAWQDSSSAVGFIYQPGLLT
;
A
#
# COMPACT_ATOMS: atom_id res chain seq x y z
N MET A 1 18.46 17.71 29.56
CA MET A 1 17.77 18.15 28.33
C MET A 1 18.49 17.51 27.15
N LEU A 2 18.10 16.29 26.78
CA LEU A 2 18.59 15.56 25.62
C LEU A 2 17.36 15.31 24.74
N SER A 3 17.37 15.80 23.50
CA SER A 3 16.22 15.76 22.59
C SER A 3 16.11 14.36 21.98
N VAL A 4 15.14 13.56 22.44
CA VAL A 4 14.84 12.20 21.94
C VAL A 4 13.87 12.26 20.74
N ARG A 5 14.01 13.27 19.85
CA ARG A 5 13.11 13.48 18.70
C ARG A 5 13.60 12.86 17.38
N SER A 6 14.52 11.92 17.45
CA SER A 6 14.84 11.07 16.31
C SER A 6 14.76 9.64 16.79
N ALA A 7 13.77 8.92 16.27
CA ALA A 7 13.69 7.48 16.34
C ALA A 7 14.90 6.86 15.61
N VAL A 8 16.06 6.91 16.28
CA VAL A 8 17.25 6.10 15.99
C VAL A 8 16.98 4.62 16.38
N PHE A 9 15.74 4.28 16.73
CA PHE A 9 15.29 2.92 17.07
C PHE A 9 14.87 2.06 15.86
N ALA A 10 15.27 2.43 14.63
CA ALA A 10 15.09 1.62 13.42
C ALA A 10 16.39 0.94 12.93
N LEU A 11 17.47 0.93 13.72
CA LEU A 11 18.76 0.39 13.29
C LEU A 11 18.97 -1.12 13.54
N LEU A 12 17.95 -1.93 13.86
CA LEU A 12 18.18 -3.37 14.03
C LEU A 12 17.02 -4.33 13.77
N LEU A 13 16.04 -3.97 12.96
CA LEU A 13 15.24 -4.95 12.22
C LEU A 13 15.01 -4.37 10.82
N LEU A 14 15.76 -4.90 9.86
CA LEU A 14 15.51 -4.64 8.45
C LEU A 14 14.15 -5.28 8.16
N TRP A 15 13.11 -4.49 7.97
CA TRP A 15 11.87 -4.93 7.33
C TRP A 15 12.16 -5.07 5.83
N THR A 16 13.03 -6.03 5.51
CA THR A 16 13.27 -6.46 4.14
C THR A 16 11.97 -7.04 3.63
N SER A 17 11.61 -6.76 2.38
CA SER A 17 10.64 -7.57 1.66
C SER A 17 10.95 -9.05 1.88
N ASN A 18 9.93 -9.86 2.06
CA ASN A 18 10.09 -11.30 2.05
C ASN A 18 10.62 -11.72 0.66
N GLU A 19 11.92 -12.03 0.57
CA GLU A 19 12.58 -12.38 -0.70
C GLU A 19 12.07 -13.71 -1.29
N ASP A 20 11.32 -14.49 -0.51
CA ASP A 20 10.64 -15.72 -0.94
C ASP A 20 9.26 -15.46 -1.57
N GLY A 21 8.81 -14.20 -1.63
CA GLY A 21 7.51 -13.80 -2.16
C GLY A 21 6.33 -14.03 -1.21
N SER A 22 6.61 -14.28 0.08
CA SER A 22 5.55 -14.40 1.09
C SER A 22 4.90 -13.05 1.41
N ASP A 23 3.70 -13.11 2.01
CA ASP A 23 2.87 -11.93 2.24
C ASP A 23 3.49 -10.96 3.27
N ASP A 24 3.88 -9.78 2.79
CA ASP A 24 4.45 -8.69 3.58
C ASP A 24 3.37 -7.84 4.28
N THR A 25 2.08 -8.05 3.96
CA THR A 25 0.99 -7.20 4.46
C THR A 25 0.97 -7.08 5.99
N PRO A 26 1.11 -8.16 6.79
CA PRO A 26 1.08 -8.07 8.25
C PRO A 26 2.19 -7.17 8.82
N ALA A 27 3.42 -7.31 8.31
CA ALA A 27 4.57 -6.52 8.76
C ALA A 27 4.42 -5.04 8.37
N ILE A 28 3.86 -4.78 7.19
CA ILE A 28 3.59 -3.41 6.74
C ILE A 28 2.52 -2.75 7.61
N LEU A 29 1.44 -3.47 7.94
CA LEU A 29 0.39 -2.94 8.82
C LEU A 29 0.93 -2.64 10.23
N GLU A 30 1.78 -3.50 10.77
CA GLU A 30 2.47 -3.27 12.05
C GLU A 30 3.34 -2.00 11.99
N ALA A 31 4.11 -1.82 10.91
CA ALA A 31 4.89 -0.60 10.72
C ALA A 31 4.02 0.67 10.66
N PHE A 32 2.84 0.61 10.05
CA PHE A 32 1.88 1.72 10.06
C PHE A 32 1.27 1.98 11.44
N ASP A 33 1.07 0.95 12.26
CA ASP A 33 0.59 1.10 13.63
C ASP A 33 1.65 1.76 14.52
N GLU A 34 2.90 1.30 14.43
CA GLU A 34 4.01 1.83 15.23
C GLU A 34 4.46 3.23 14.81
N CYS A 35 4.55 3.48 13.50
CA CYS A 35 5.13 4.71 12.94
C CYS A 35 4.08 5.69 12.39
N GLY A 36 2.78 5.41 12.58
CA GLY A 36 1.71 6.21 11.98
C GLY A 36 1.51 7.60 12.57
N THR A 37 2.17 7.93 13.70
CA THR A 37 2.12 9.25 14.34
C THR A 37 3.51 9.83 14.52
N ASP A 38 3.74 11.05 14.02
CA ASP A 38 5.04 11.77 14.07
C ASP A 38 6.22 10.93 13.54
N GLY A 39 5.93 10.00 12.63
CA GLY A 39 6.85 8.97 12.18
C GLY A 39 7.08 8.97 10.67
N ARG A 40 7.97 8.07 10.25
CA ARG A 40 8.35 7.90 8.85
C ARG A 40 8.41 6.42 8.49
N ILE A 41 7.67 6.02 7.46
CA ILE A 41 7.65 4.67 6.90
C ILE A 41 8.40 4.69 5.58
N ILE A 42 9.37 3.79 5.40
CA ILE A 42 10.22 3.76 4.20
C ILE A 42 10.15 2.37 3.58
N PHE A 43 9.54 2.27 2.40
CA PHE A 43 9.67 1.12 1.52
C PHE A 43 10.96 1.26 0.73
N GLN A 44 11.90 0.37 0.97
CA GLN A 44 13.20 0.36 0.29
C GLN A 44 13.02 -0.04 -1.18
N ASN A 45 14.10 0.04 -1.97
CA ASN A 45 14.11 -0.38 -3.37
C ASN A 45 14.07 -1.93 -3.48
N ALA A 46 12.91 -2.49 -3.18
CA ALA A 46 12.58 -3.91 -3.19
C ALA A 46 11.11 -4.11 -3.58
N THR A 47 10.72 -5.35 -3.85
CA THR A 47 9.32 -5.71 -4.14
C THR A 47 8.68 -6.28 -2.88
N TYR A 48 7.63 -5.62 -2.42
CA TYR A 48 6.82 -6.05 -1.28
C TYR A 48 5.54 -6.72 -1.80
N HIS A 49 5.28 -7.95 -1.37
CA HIS A 49 4.15 -8.76 -1.84
C HIS A 49 2.95 -8.59 -0.90
N LEU A 50 1.84 -8.07 -1.43
CA LEU A 50 0.64 -7.75 -0.67
C LEU A 50 -0.49 -8.72 -1.00
N ALA A 51 -0.82 -9.63 -0.09
CA ALA A 51 -1.90 -10.60 -0.28
C ALA A 51 -3.16 -10.30 0.54
N GLN A 52 -3.22 -9.17 1.25
CA GLN A 52 -4.37 -8.78 2.08
C GLN A 52 -4.78 -7.32 1.88
N ILE A 53 -6.04 -6.98 2.22
CA ILE A 53 -6.49 -5.58 2.24
C ILE A 53 -5.67 -4.80 3.28
N MET A 54 -5.22 -3.62 2.89
CA MET A 54 -4.56 -2.69 3.79
C MET A 54 -5.48 -1.53 4.18
N THR A 55 -5.65 -1.29 5.47
CA THR A 55 -6.35 -0.10 6.00
C THR A 55 -5.41 0.60 6.97
N THR A 56 -4.74 1.64 6.47
CA THR A 56 -3.73 2.44 7.19
C THR A 56 -4.26 3.86 7.33
N THR A 57 -5.38 3.98 8.06
CA THR A 57 -6.08 5.25 8.31
C THR A 57 -5.81 5.77 9.71
N GLY A 58 -6.04 7.07 9.94
CA GLY A 58 -5.82 7.68 11.25
C GLY A 58 -4.38 8.11 11.49
N LEU A 59 -3.56 8.15 10.44
CA LEU A 59 -2.19 8.63 10.51
C LEU A 59 -2.15 10.13 10.89
N SER A 60 -1.09 10.57 11.56
CA SER A 60 -0.94 11.95 12.00
C SER A 60 0.51 12.41 11.86
N ASN A 61 0.76 13.43 11.04
CA ASN A 61 2.12 13.96 10.81
C ASN A 61 3.10 12.84 10.38
N ALA A 62 2.67 12.00 9.44
CA ALA A 62 3.44 10.85 8.96
C ALA A 62 4.01 11.09 7.56
N GLU A 63 5.23 10.62 7.33
CA GLU A 63 5.91 10.62 6.02
C GLU A 63 6.05 9.18 5.51
N ILE A 64 5.64 8.92 4.27
CA ILE A 64 5.71 7.60 3.65
C ILE A 64 6.54 7.72 2.38
N ASP A 65 7.64 6.98 2.31
CA ASP A 65 8.53 6.95 1.17
C ASP A 65 8.47 5.62 0.46
N ILE A 66 8.27 5.66 -0.85
CA ILE A 66 8.18 4.48 -1.68
C ILE A 66 9.30 4.53 -2.71
N TYR A 67 10.37 3.81 -2.43
CA TYR A 67 11.48 3.61 -3.36
C TYR A 67 11.36 2.31 -4.15
N GLY A 68 10.55 1.37 -3.70
CA GLY A 68 10.35 0.06 -4.32
C GLY A 68 8.99 -0.12 -4.98
N THR A 69 8.57 -1.38 -5.04
CA THR A 69 7.30 -1.81 -5.62
C THR A 69 6.43 -2.44 -4.54
N LEU A 70 5.22 -1.94 -4.36
CA LEU A 70 4.16 -2.63 -3.63
C LEU A 70 3.35 -3.42 -4.66
N LEU A 71 3.44 -4.75 -4.62
CA LEU A 71 2.84 -5.66 -5.58
C LEU A 71 1.68 -6.42 -4.93
N TRP A 72 0.44 -6.09 -5.30
CA TRP A 72 -0.74 -6.81 -4.84
C TRP A 72 -0.87 -8.15 -5.54
N SER A 73 -1.23 -9.20 -4.81
CA SER A 73 -1.39 -10.55 -5.37
C SER A 73 -2.42 -10.60 -6.50
N ASP A 74 -2.23 -11.53 -7.44
CA ASP A 74 -3.12 -11.79 -8.56
C ASP A 74 -4.36 -12.63 -8.17
N ASN A 75 -4.57 -12.88 -6.87
CA ASN A 75 -5.67 -13.70 -6.37
C ASN A 75 -7.02 -12.95 -6.43
N THR A 76 -7.59 -12.87 -7.63
CA THR A 76 -8.87 -12.20 -7.89
C THR A 76 -10.02 -12.76 -7.05
N SER A 77 -10.00 -14.05 -6.70
CA SER A 77 -11.02 -14.67 -5.83
C SER A 77 -10.96 -14.15 -4.40
N TYR A 78 -9.76 -13.93 -3.85
CA TYR A 78 -9.59 -13.28 -2.55
C TYR A 78 -10.16 -11.86 -2.60
N TRP A 79 -9.75 -11.06 -3.58
CA TRP A 79 -10.17 -9.66 -3.67
C TRP A 79 -11.68 -9.49 -3.92
N LEU A 80 -12.33 -10.40 -4.66
CA LEU A 80 -13.79 -10.37 -4.83
C LEU A 80 -14.53 -10.67 -3.51
N SER A 81 -13.99 -11.58 -2.69
CA SER A 81 -14.59 -11.95 -1.38
C SER A 81 -14.19 -11.02 -0.24
N HIS A 82 -13.05 -10.35 -0.37
CA HIS A 82 -12.46 -9.42 0.59
C HIS A 82 -12.23 -8.12 -0.17
N ASN A 83 -13.32 -7.38 -0.37
CA ASN A 83 -13.28 -6.05 -0.93
C ASN A 83 -13.77 -5.04 0.11
N GLN A 84 -13.22 -3.85 0.05
CA GLN A 84 -13.75 -2.71 0.77
C GLN A 84 -14.30 -1.73 -0.25
N TRP A 85 -15.64 -1.64 -0.27
CA TRP A 85 -16.39 -0.83 -1.21
C TRP A 85 -16.12 0.65 -1.01
N THR A 86 -15.70 1.34 -2.07
CA THR A 86 -15.49 2.79 -2.05
C THR A 86 -16.70 3.55 -2.57
N GLY A 87 -17.53 2.90 -3.40
CA GLY A 87 -18.63 3.55 -4.14
C GLY A 87 -18.16 4.46 -5.28
N PHE A 88 -16.86 4.76 -5.37
CA PHE A 88 -16.29 5.53 -6.46
C PHE A 88 -16.22 4.65 -7.71
N GLN A 89 -16.87 5.09 -8.78
CA GLN A 89 -16.99 4.33 -10.05
C GLN A 89 -17.49 2.89 -9.87
N ASN A 90 -18.32 2.62 -8.85
CA ASN A 90 -18.76 1.27 -8.49
C ASN A 90 -17.59 0.29 -8.23
N GLY A 91 -16.49 0.79 -7.67
CA GLY A 91 -15.28 0.04 -7.39
C GLY A 91 -15.03 -0.25 -5.91
N SER A 92 -14.04 -1.10 -5.68
CA SER A 92 -13.40 -1.32 -4.38
C SER A 92 -11.92 -0.92 -4.46
N ALA A 93 -11.28 -0.76 -3.30
CA ALA A 93 -9.84 -0.49 -3.23
C ALA A 93 -9.14 -1.56 -2.39
N ALA A 94 -7.89 -1.86 -2.75
CA ALA A 94 -7.06 -2.82 -2.00
C ALA A 94 -6.26 -2.15 -0.87
N TRP A 95 -6.16 -0.81 -0.89
CA TRP A 95 -5.46 -0.04 0.15
C TRP A 95 -6.20 1.27 0.46
N PHE A 96 -6.53 1.46 1.74
CA PHE A 96 -7.08 2.68 2.29
C PHE A 96 -6.02 3.39 3.11
N LEU A 97 -5.49 4.47 2.57
CA LEU A 97 -4.50 5.30 3.22
C LEU A 97 -5.12 6.65 3.58
N GLY A 98 -4.97 7.11 4.83
CA GLY A 98 -5.52 8.40 5.20
C GLY A 98 -5.15 8.89 6.60
N GLY A 99 -5.24 10.19 6.82
CA GLY A 99 -4.86 10.80 8.08
C GLY A 99 -4.79 12.32 8.00
N THR A 100 -4.23 12.93 9.04
CA THR A 100 -3.98 14.38 9.12
C THR A 100 -2.51 14.66 8.90
N ASN A 101 -2.18 15.57 7.98
CA ASN A 101 -0.79 15.92 7.64
C ASN A 101 0.07 14.71 7.24
N VAL A 102 -0.44 13.92 6.28
CA VAL A 102 0.26 12.74 5.75
C VAL A 102 0.90 13.11 4.42
N THR A 103 2.18 12.77 4.24
CA THR A 103 2.90 12.95 2.98
C THR A 103 3.31 11.60 2.42
N VAL A 104 3.08 11.38 1.12
CA VAL A 104 3.49 10.16 0.41
C VAL A 104 4.38 10.55 -0.77
N ASN A 105 5.61 10.03 -0.80
CA ASN A 105 6.59 10.33 -1.83
C ASN A 105 6.99 9.05 -2.57
N GLY A 106 6.69 8.99 -3.87
CA GLY A 106 7.14 7.91 -4.75
C GLY A 106 8.43 8.22 -5.51
N TYR A 107 9.02 9.41 -5.36
CA TYR A 107 10.29 9.81 -5.98
C TYR A 107 10.38 9.65 -7.52
N GLY A 108 9.25 9.46 -8.21
CA GLY A 108 9.16 9.25 -9.65
C GLY A 108 9.40 7.80 -10.12
N TYR A 109 9.66 6.85 -9.21
CA TYR A 109 9.90 5.44 -9.55
C TYR A 109 9.26 4.43 -8.58
N GLY A 110 8.88 4.86 -7.39
CA GLY A 110 8.05 4.08 -6.47
C GLY A 110 6.77 3.62 -7.18
N THR A 111 6.48 2.33 -7.07
CA THR A 111 5.47 1.67 -7.88
C THR A 111 4.40 1.03 -7.00
N LEU A 112 3.14 1.26 -7.35
CA LEU A 112 1.99 0.53 -6.80
C LEU A 112 1.43 -0.36 -7.92
N ASP A 113 1.69 -1.67 -7.84
CA ASP A 113 1.31 -2.63 -8.87
C ASP A 113 0.12 -3.50 -8.41
N GLY A 114 -1.06 -3.19 -8.93
CA GLY A 114 -2.31 -3.89 -8.60
C GLY A 114 -2.53 -5.22 -9.34
N ASN A 115 -1.56 -5.71 -10.12
CA ASN A 115 -1.72 -6.89 -10.98
C ASN A 115 -2.94 -6.81 -11.92
N GLY A 116 -3.11 -5.67 -12.59
CA GLY A 116 -4.28 -5.39 -13.43
C GLY A 116 -4.55 -6.39 -14.55
N GLN A 117 -3.54 -7.11 -15.03
CA GLN A 117 -3.69 -8.15 -16.05
C GLN A 117 -4.50 -9.35 -15.52
N ALA A 118 -4.31 -9.73 -14.25
CA ALA A 118 -5.04 -10.84 -13.63
C ALA A 118 -6.56 -10.61 -13.65
N TRP A 119 -6.99 -9.36 -13.47
CA TRP A 119 -8.40 -8.96 -13.53
C TRP A 119 -8.98 -8.98 -14.95
N GLN A 120 -8.16 -8.69 -15.97
CA GLN A 120 -8.57 -8.82 -17.37
C GLN A 120 -8.72 -10.29 -17.77
N ASP A 121 -7.78 -11.12 -17.33
CA ASP A 121 -7.72 -12.54 -17.66
C ASP A 121 -8.78 -13.36 -16.91
N SER A 122 -9.16 -12.96 -15.69
CA SER A 122 -10.16 -13.66 -14.87
C SER A 122 -11.61 -13.42 -15.28
N SER A 123 -11.88 -12.93 -16.50
CA SER A 123 -13.15 -12.40 -16.98
C SER A 123 -14.34 -13.39 -16.98
N SER A 124 -14.86 -13.64 -15.77
CA SER A 124 -16.22 -14.07 -15.47
C SER A 124 -16.90 -12.99 -14.62
N ALA A 125 -17.69 -12.13 -15.30
CA ALA A 125 -18.59 -11.08 -14.77
C ALA A 125 -17.90 -9.84 -14.16
N VAL A 126 -17.86 -8.64 -14.75
CA VAL A 126 -18.75 -7.96 -15.71
C VAL A 126 -17.88 -7.02 -16.55
N GLY A 127 -18.10 -7.01 -17.86
CA GLY A 127 -17.47 -6.03 -18.74
C GLY A 127 -17.96 -4.62 -18.42
N PHE A 128 -17.01 -3.73 -18.13
CA PHE A 128 -17.06 -2.34 -18.57
C PHE A 128 -15.64 -1.93 -19.01
N ILE A 129 -15.35 -2.16 -20.29
CA ILE A 129 -14.55 -1.21 -21.05
C ILE A 129 -15.52 -0.13 -21.55
N TYR A 130 -15.06 1.14 -21.60
CA TYR A 130 -15.49 2.34 -22.36
C TYR A 130 -15.62 3.58 -21.44
N GLN A 131 -15.05 4.78 -21.68
CA GLN A 131 -14.25 5.41 -22.76
C GLN A 131 -13.51 6.66 -22.14
N PRO A 132 -12.52 7.29 -22.81
CA PRO A 132 -11.63 8.30 -22.23
C PRO A 132 -12.24 9.72 -22.23
N GLY A 133 -11.76 10.53 -21.28
CA GLY A 133 -12.14 11.92 -21.01
C GLY A 133 -12.59 12.01 -19.54
N LEU A 134 -11.98 12.76 -18.64
CA LEU A 134 -11.34 14.06 -18.78
C LEU A 134 -10.54 14.28 -17.48
N LEU A 135 -9.25 14.58 -17.58
CA LEU A 135 -8.59 15.37 -16.55
C LEU A 135 -9.13 16.80 -16.70
N THR A 136 -10.00 17.22 -15.78
CA THR A 136 -10.14 18.62 -15.35
C THR A 136 -10.22 18.63 -13.84
#